data_AF-A0A392UFV1-F1
#
_entry.id   AF-A0A392UFV1-F1
#
_cell.length_a   1.000
_cell.length_b   1.000
_cell.length_c   1.000
_cell.angle_alpha   90.00
_cell.angle_beta   90.00
_cell.angle_gamma   90.00
#
_symmetry.space_group_name_H-M   'P 1'
#
loop_
_entity.id
_entity.type
_entity.pdbx_description
1 polymer ?
#
loop_
_entity_poly.entity_id
_entity_poly.type
_entity_poly.pdbx_seq_one_letter_code
_entity_poly.pdbx_strand_id
1 'polypeptide(L)' 'AVADTEKTIILGMTPAAREEHLVRDTAAVMRLLEMALVLNNEETCPAAELKKLQVKSEKLRAEVTKVENAFADYRHKYEV' A
#
# COMPACT_ATOMS: atom_id res chain seq x y z
N ALA A 1 -31.64 -10.31 -13.52
CA ALA A 1 -31.93 -11.43 -14.43
C ALA A 1 -30.64 -11.75 -15.18
N VAL A 2 -30.29 -13.03 -15.35
CA VAL A 2 -29.11 -13.44 -16.14
C VAL A 2 -29.40 -13.17 -17.61
N ALA A 3 -28.43 -12.63 -18.35
CA ALA A 3 -28.64 -12.27 -19.75
C ALA A 3 -28.89 -13.54 -20.59
N ASP A 4 -29.77 -13.48 -21.58
CA ASP A 4 -30.08 -14.65 -22.44
C ASP A 4 -28.82 -15.21 -23.13
N THR A 5 -27.84 -14.34 -23.41
CA THR A 5 -26.53 -14.74 -23.93
C THR A 5 -25.75 -15.60 -22.93
N GLU A 6 -25.68 -15.20 -21.66
CA GLU A 6 -25.02 -15.98 -20.60
C GLU A 6 -25.73 -17.32 -20.40
N LYS A 7 -27.07 -17.30 -20.44
CA LYS A 7 -27.89 -18.51 -20.30
C LYS A 7 -27.63 -19.50 -21.44
N THR A 8 -27.49 -19.00 -22.66
CA THR A 8 -27.18 -19.81 -23.85
C THR A 8 -25.77 -20.41 -23.78
N ILE A 9 -24.79 -19.63 -23.30
CA ILE A 9 -23.41 -20.10 -23.10
C ILE A 9 -23.38 -21.22 -22.04
N ILE A 10 -24.05 -21.03 -20.90
CA ILE A 10 -24.05 -22.01 -19.80
C ILE A 10 -24.77 -23.31 -20.22
N LEU A 11 -25.90 -23.22 -20.92
CA LEU A 11 -26.65 -24.39 -21.38
C LEU A 11 -25.99 -25.09 -22.57
N GLY A 12 -25.18 -24.37 -23.37
CA GLY A 12 -24.42 -24.93 -24.49
C GLY A 12 -23.10 -25.59 -24.10
N MET A 13 -22.63 -25.39 -22.86
CA MET A 13 -21.42 -26.02 -22.33
C MET A 13 -21.68 -27.43 -21.84
N THR A 14 -20.71 -28.32 -22.06
CA THR A 14 -20.71 -29.64 -21.42
C THR A 14 -20.45 -29.50 -19.92
N PRO A 15 -20.93 -30.44 -19.09
CA PRO A 15 -20.69 -30.41 -17.64
C PRO A 15 -19.20 -30.29 -17.27
N ALA A 16 -18.33 -31.00 -17.99
CA ALA A 16 -16.88 -30.97 -17.76
C ALA A 16 -16.25 -29.61 -18.08
N ALA A 17 -16.65 -28.98 -19.19
CA ALA A 17 -16.18 -27.63 -19.53
C ALA A 17 -16.64 -26.61 -18.47
N ARG A 18 -17.89 -26.73 -18.01
CA ARG A 18 -18.42 -25.86 -16.96
C ARG A 18 -17.64 -26.01 -15.65
N GLU A 19 -17.31 -27.24 -15.25
CA GLU A 19 -16.49 -27.50 -14.07
C GLU A 19 -15.11 -26.85 -14.19
N GLU A 20 -14.44 -27.01 -15.33
CA GLU A 20 -13.13 -26.40 -15.56
C GLU A 20 -13.18 -24.87 -15.49
N HIS A 21 -14.21 -24.25 -16.07
CA HIS A 21 -14.42 -22.81 -15.97
C HIS A 21 -14.65 -22.35 -14.53
N LEU A 22 -15.50 -23.06 -13.77
CA LEU A 22 -15.74 -22.73 -12.36
C LEU A 22 -14.48 -22.83 -11.52
N VAL A 23 -13.63 -23.83 -11.77
CA VAL A 23 -12.34 -23.98 -11.07
C VAL A 23 -11.41 -22.80 -11.38
N ARG A 24 -11.30 -22.39 -12.65
CA ARG A 24 -10.47 -21.24 -13.05
C ARG A 24 -10.98 -19.93 -12.45
N ASP A 25 -12.28 -19.69 -12.49
CA ASP A 25 -12.90 -18.49 -11.95
C ASP A 25 -12.72 -18.44 -10.43
N THR A 26 -12.92 -19.57 -9.73
CA THR A 26 -12.67 -19.68 -8.29
C THR A 26 -11.20 -19.35 -7.96
N ALA A 27 -10.25 -19.90 -8.72
CA ALA A 27 -8.83 -19.61 -8.53
C ALA A 27 -8.49 -18.14 -8.82
N ALA A 28 -9.15 -17.51 -9.80
CA ALA A 28 -8.99 -16.09 -10.08
C ALA A 28 -9.52 -15.22 -8.94
N VAL A 29 -10.71 -15.54 -8.41
CA VAL A 29 -11.30 -14.83 -7.25
C VAL A 29 -10.43 -14.98 -6.00
N MET A 30 -9.89 -16.17 -5.74
CA MET A 30 -8.95 -16.38 -4.61
C MET A 30 -7.70 -15.50 -4.73
N ARG A 31 -7.09 -15.42 -5.92
CA ARG A 31 -5.92 -14.55 -6.16
C ARG A 31 -6.26 -13.06 -5.98
N LEU A 32 -7.41 -12.62 -6.47
CA LEU A 32 -7.86 -11.24 -6.27
C LEU A 32 -8.08 -10.92 -4.80
N LEU A 33 -8.65 -11.85 -4.02
CA LEU A 33 -8.83 -11.69 -2.58
C LEU A 33 -7.50 -11.60 -1.85
N GLU A 34 -6.55 -12.49 -2.16
CA GLU A 34 -5.20 -12.46 -1.58
C GLU A 34 -4.50 -11.12 -1.87
N MET A 35 -4.55 -10.65 -3.12
CA MET A 35 -4.03 -9.33 -3.48
C MET A 35 -4.71 -8.20 -2.70
N ALA A 36 -6.04 -8.23 -2.58
CA ALA A 36 -6.77 -7.22 -1.83
C ALA A 36 -6.38 -7.22 -0.35
N LEU A 37 -6.17 -8.39 0.27
CA LEU A 37 -5.72 -8.50 1.65
C LEU A 37 -4.29 -7.96 1.85
N VAL A 38 -3.38 -8.29 0.92
CA VAL A 38 -2.00 -7.77 0.95
C VAL A 38 -1.98 -6.24 0.79
N LEU A 39 -2.75 -5.71 -0.17
CA LEU A 39 -2.82 -4.28 -0.43
C LEU A 39 -3.56 -3.51 0.68
N ASN A 40 -4.53 -4.12 1.35
CA ASN A 40 -5.24 -3.54 2.50
C ASN A 40 -4.50 -3.71 3.84
N ASN A 41 -3.34 -4.37 3.89
CA ASN A 41 -2.63 -4.57 5.15
C ASN A 41 -2.12 -3.23 5.71
N GLU A 42 -2.69 -2.80 6.84
CA GLU A 42 -2.32 -1.55 7.53
C GLU A 42 -0.88 -1.57 8.08
N GLU A 43 -0.32 -2.75 8.40
CA GLU A 43 1.07 -2.86 8.86
C GLU A 43 2.09 -2.48 7.79
N THR A 44 1.71 -2.59 6.51
CA THR A 44 2.54 -2.17 5.37
C THR A 44 2.09 -0.82 4.81
N CYS A 45 1.23 -0.08 5.53
CA CYS A 45 0.72 1.19 5.04
C CYS A 45 1.83 2.24 5.00
N PRO A 46 2.26 2.70 3.81
CA PRO A 46 3.35 3.65 3.69
C PRO A 46 3.08 4.96 4.43
N ALA A 47 1.82 5.29 4.71
CA ALA A 47 1.43 6.51 5.42
C ALA A 47 1.90 6.52 6.89
N ALA A 48 1.86 5.39 7.60
CA ALA A 48 2.29 5.33 8.99
C ALA A 48 3.82 5.47 9.11
N GLU A 49 4.56 4.79 8.25
CA GLU A 49 6.01 4.94 8.16
C GLU A 49 6.43 6.33 7.69
N LEU A 50 5.72 6.90 6.71
CA LEU A 50 5.94 8.26 6.23
C LEU A 50 5.73 9.28 7.35
N LYS A 51 4.66 9.14 8.13
CA LYS A 51 4.39 10.01 9.29
C LYS A 51 5.49 9.88 10.35
N LYS A 52 5.94 8.66 10.65
CA LYS A 52 7.06 8.41 11.57
C LYS A 52 8.36 9.06 11.07
N LEU A 53 8.64 8.97 9.77
CA LEU A 53 9.80 9.58 9.15
C LEU A 53 9.71 11.12 9.16
N GLN A 54 8.53 11.67 8.91
CA GLN A 54 8.26 13.10 8.97
C GLN A 54 8.54 13.66 10.37
N VAL A 55 8.03 13.02 11.42
CA VAL A 55 8.30 13.40 12.82
C VAL A 55 9.79 13.36 13.14
N LYS A 56 10.52 12.32 12.67
CA LYS A 56 11.97 12.24 12.85
C LYS A 56 12.70 13.37 12.12
N SER A 57 12.27 13.70 10.90
CA SER A 57 12.87 14.77 10.10
C SER A 57 12.67 16.14 10.75
N GLU A 58 11.49 16.41 11.30
CA GLU A 58 11.19 17.66 12.02
C GLU A 58 12.06 17.80 13.27
N LYS A 59 12.20 16.72 14.05
CA LYS A 59 13.09 16.71 15.22
C LYS A 59 14.53 17.00 14.84
N LEU A 60 15.06 16.34 13.81
CA LEU A 60 16.44 16.57 13.37
C LEU A 60 16.65 18.00 12.88
N ARG A 61 15.68 18.58 12.16
CA ARG A 61 15.74 19.97 11.73
C ARG A 61 15.84 20.94 12.92
N ALA A 62 15.06 20.70 13.98
CA ALA A 62 15.14 21.52 15.19
C ALA A 62 16.51 21.43 15.88
N GLU A 63 17.11 20.23 15.98
CA GLU A 63 18.44 20.07 16.56
C GLU A 63 19.53 20.73 15.70
N VAL A 64 19.44 20.64 14.37
CA VAL A 64 20.36 21.35 13.47
C VAL A 64 20.30 22.85 13.72
N THR A 65 19.10 23.45 13.73
CA THR A 65 18.94 24.88 14.00
C THR A 65 19.49 25.28 15.37
N LYS A 66 19.29 24.44 16.40
CA LYS A 66 19.85 24.69 17.73
C LYS A 66 21.37 24.73 17.72
N VAL A 67 22.01 23.78 17.04
CA VAL A 67 23.48 23.70 16.93
C VAL A 67 24.01 24.86 16.09
N GLU A 68 23.37 25.21 14.98
CA GLU A 68 23.74 26.37 14.15
C GLU A 68 23.71 27.67 14.96
N ASN A 69 22.67 27.88 15.76
CA ASN A 69 22.56 29.06 16.62
C ASN A 69 23.65 29.09 17.70
N ALA A 70 23.93 27.95 18.35
CA ALA A 70 24.99 27.86 19.35
C ALA A 70 26.37 28.11 18.74
N PHE A 71 26.60 27.61 17.53
CA PHE A 71 27.83 27.83 16.79
C PHE A 71 28.00 29.29 16.36
N ALA A 72 26.94 29.94 15.89
CA ALA A 72 26.96 31.36 15.57
C ALA A 72 27.26 32.24 16.80
N ASP A 73 26.67 31.92 17.96
CA ASP A 73 26.94 32.60 19.23
C ASP A 73 28.39 32.41 19.69
N TYR A 74 28.92 31.18 19.59
CA TYR A 74 30.32 30.90 19.90
C TYR A 74 31.27 31.71 19.00
N ARG A 75 31.07 31.66 17.68
CA ARG A 75 31.87 32.42 16.72
C ARG A 75 31.84 33.92 17.03
N HIS A 76 30.67 34.48 17.32
CA HIS A 76 30.52 35.89 17.66
C HIS A 76 31.30 36.27 18.93
N LYS A 77 31.35 35.38 19.92
CA LYS A 77 32.00 35.64 21.21
C LYS A 77 33.51 35.41 21.19
N TYR A 78 34.00 34.48 20.39
CA TYR A 78 35.36 33.94 20.53
C TYR A 78 36.20 33.92 19.25
N GLU A 79 35.61 34.10 18.06
CA GLU A 79 36.32 34.05 16.77
C GLU A 79 36.28 35.40 16.00
N VAL A 80 36.41 36.54 16.69
CA VAL A 80 36.73 37.83 16.00
C VAL A 80 38.19 37.85 15.59
#